data_AF-A0A511TH04-F1
#
_entry.id   AF-A0A511TH04-F1
#
_cell.length_a   1.000
_cell.length_b   1.000
_cell.length_c   1.000
_cell.angle_alpha   90.00
_cell.angle_beta   90.00
_cell.angle_gamma   90.00
#
_symmetry.space_group_name_H-M   'P 1'
#
loop_
_entity.id
_entity.type
_entity.pdbx_description
1 polymer ?
#
loop_
_entity_poly.entity_id
_entity_poly.type
_entity_poly.pdbx_seq_one_letter_code
_entity_poly.pdbx_strand_id
1 'polypeptide(L)'
;MDSKSHAVPIGTTPRLLRTEAETTMATVGQRFKTGETCPTRGVYTFDGYTNTTTTQQPTSEERVIQLDAYETFPPIRSTNSGAYWKLSRVL
;
A
#
# COMPACT_ATOMS: atom_id res chain seq x y z
N MET A 1 39.60 -29.41 35.67
CA MET A 1 38.79 -28.29 36.20
C MET A 1 38.40 -27.47 35.00
N ASP A 2 37.43 -28.00 34.27
CA ASP A 2 37.13 -27.64 32.89
C ASP A 2 36.03 -26.58 32.88
N SER A 3 36.45 -25.33 32.99
CA SER A 3 35.56 -24.19 32.88
C SER A 3 35.25 -23.95 31.40
N LYS A 4 34.13 -24.51 30.96
CA LYS A 4 33.48 -24.24 29.66
C LYS A 4 33.44 -22.73 29.40
N SER A 5 34.16 -22.28 28.38
CA SER A 5 34.00 -20.97 27.77
C SER A 5 32.58 -20.88 27.18
N HIS A 6 31.71 -20.15 27.87
CA HIS A 6 30.39 -19.77 27.37
C HIS A 6 30.60 -18.81 26.20
N ALA A 7 30.55 -19.34 24.98
CA ALA A 7 30.40 -18.53 23.79
C ALA A 7 29.02 -17.86 23.86
N VAL A 8 28.99 -16.56 24.16
CA VAL A 8 27.80 -15.74 23.98
C VAL A 8 27.72 -15.45 22.49
N PRO A 9 26.70 -15.91 21.75
CA PRO A 9 26.52 -15.46 20.38
C PRO A 9 26.09 -13.99 20.44
N ILE A 10 27.04 -13.07 20.28
CA ILE A 10 26.74 -11.74 19.77
C ILE A 10 26.37 -11.89 18.29
N GLY A 11 25.23 -12.53 18.05
CA GLY A 11 24.40 -12.21 16.92
C GLY A 11 23.90 -10.80 17.16
N THR A 12 24.74 -9.80 16.88
CA THR A 12 24.27 -8.46 16.57
C THR A 12 23.42 -8.65 15.33
N THR A 13 22.12 -8.88 15.59
CA THR A 13 21.03 -8.76 14.65
C THR A 13 21.39 -7.61 13.71
N PRO A 14 21.34 -7.79 12.37
CA PRO A 14 21.43 -6.64 11.51
C PRO A 14 20.35 -5.69 12.03
N ARG A 15 20.78 -4.54 12.56
CA ARG A 15 19.93 -3.38 12.72
C ARG A 15 19.48 -3.12 11.30
N LEU A 16 18.37 -3.75 10.92
CA LEU A 16 17.70 -3.50 9.67
C LEU A 16 17.63 -1.98 9.64
N LEU A 17 18.35 -1.40 8.68
CA LEU A 17 18.01 -0.13 8.12
C LEU A 17 16.52 -0.26 7.78
N ARG A 18 15.68 0.12 8.73
CA ARG A 18 14.35 0.60 8.39
C ARG A 18 14.64 1.79 7.48
N THR A 19 13.89 1.87 6.40
CA THR A 19 13.81 3.02 5.50
C THR A 19 14.80 3.03 4.35
N GLU A 20 14.75 1.98 3.52
CA GLU A 20 14.70 2.21 2.08
C GLU A 20 13.45 1.48 1.62
N ALA A 21 12.32 2.18 1.62
CA ALA A 21 11.21 1.76 0.78
C ALA A 21 11.80 1.72 -0.62
N GLU A 22 12.25 0.54 -1.01
CA GLU A 22 12.51 0.17 -2.39
C GLU A 22 11.35 0.81 -3.14
N THR A 23 11.65 1.86 -3.91
CA THR A 23 10.67 2.49 -4.80
C THR A 23 10.47 1.50 -5.95
N THR A 24 10.03 0.29 -5.60
CA THR A 24 9.57 -0.70 -6.54
C THR A 24 8.28 -0.10 -7.04
N MET A 25 8.34 0.46 -8.24
CA MET A 25 7.20 1.01 -8.95
C MET A 25 5.99 0.08 -8.75
N ALA A 26 4.83 0.66 -8.44
CA ALA A 26 3.62 -0.10 -8.23
C ALA A 26 3.41 -1.07 -9.41
N THR A 27 3.13 -2.33 -9.11
CA THR A 27 2.89 -3.33 -10.15
C THR A 27 1.41 -3.41 -10.51
N VAL A 28 1.10 -3.63 -11.79
CA VAL A 28 -0.29 -3.81 -12.21
C VAL A 28 -0.92 -4.98 -11.45
N GLY A 29 -2.08 -4.74 -10.86
CA GLY A 29 -2.79 -5.67 -9.99
C GLY A 29 -2.54 -5.47 -8.51
N GLN A 30 -1.56 -4.64 -8.13
CA GLN A 30 -1.31 -4.27 -6.74
C GLN A 30 -2.46 -3.42 -6.20
N ARG A 31 -2.82 -3.66 -4.94
CA ARG A 31 -3.90 -2.97 -4.23
C ARG A 31 -3.32 -1.97 -3.23
N PHE A 32 -3.93 -0.81 -3.19
CA PHE A 32 -3.60 0.33 -2.32
C PHE A 32 -4.87 0.74 -1.59
N LYS A 33 -4.73 1.33 -0.41
CA LYS A 33 -5.90 1.84 0.33
C LYS A 33 -5.98 3.36 0.27
N THR A 34 -7.18 3.88 0.42
CA THR A 34 -7.41 5.32 0.60
C THR A 34 -6.54 5.88 1.72
N GLY A 35 -5.89 7.01 1.45
CA GLY A 35 -4.94 7.64 2.37
C GLY A 35 -3.49 7.14 2.24
N GLU A 36 -3.22 6.10 1.45
CA GLU A 36 -1.83 5.76 1.09
C GLU A 36 -1.28 6.71 0.02
N THR A 37 0.04 6.82 -0.02
CA THR A 37 0.75 7.55 -1.07
C THR A 37 0.93 6.65 -2.29
N CYS A 38 0.53 7.18 -3.44
CA CYS A 38 0.68 6.60 -4.76
C CYS A 38 2.17 6.43 -5.10
N PRO A 39 2.67 5.21 -5.32
CA PRO A 39 4.08 5.01 -5.65
C PRO A 39 4.40 5.38 -7.09
N THR A 40 3.41 5.34 -7.99
CA THR A 40 3.64 5.37 -9.44
C THR A 40 2.43 5.95 -10.15
N ARG A 41 2.67 6.84 -11.11
CA ARG A 41 1.61 7.39 -11.94
C ARG A 41 0.85 6.29 -12.69
N GLY A 42 -0.48 6.31 -12.63
CA GLY A 42 -1.27 5.27 -13.26
C GLY A 42 -2.77 5.43 -13.12
N VAL A 43 -3.49 4.49 -13.74
CA VAL A 43 -4.94 4.35 -13.60
C VAL A 43 -5.22 3.24 -12.60
N TYR A 44 -6.01 3.57 -11.59
CA TYR A 44 -6.42 2.70 -10.51
C TYR A 44 -7.92 2.46 -10.55
N THR A 45 -8.33 1.22 -10.36
CA THR A 45 -9.72 0.80 -10.34
C THR A 45 -10.14 0.40 -8.93
N PHE A 46 -11.35 0.77 -8.53
CA PHE A 46 -11.94 0.35 -7.27
C PHE A 46 -12.02 -1.18 -7.19
N ASP A 47 -11.45 -1.75 -6.13
CA ASP A 47 -11.43 -3.19 -5.85
C ASP A 47 -12.36 -3.58 -4.69
N GLY A 48 -12.72 -2.62 -3.84
CA GLY A 48 -13.66 -2.84 -2.73
C GLY A 48 -13.59 -1.73 -1.69
N TYR A 49 -14.54 -1.70 -0.76
CA TYR A 49 -14.47 -0.79 0.38
C TYR A 49 -13.54 -1.34 1.46
N THR A 50 -12.81 -0.45 2.15
CA THR A 50 -12.04 -0.82 3.35
C THR A 50 -12.97 -1.11 4.52
N ASN A 51 -14.12 -0.42 4.56
CA ASN A 51 -15.15 -0.60 5.56
C ASN A 51 -16.28 -1.48 5.03
N THR A 52 -16.56 -2.58 5.72
CA THR A 52 -17.58 -3.57 5.35
C THR A 52 -19.02 -3.09 5.55
N THR A 53 -19.23 -1.94 6.21
CA THR A 53 -20.56 -1.36 6.40
C THR A 53 -21.08 -0.57 5.19
N THR A 54 -20.22 -0.25 4.22
CA THR A 54 -20.64 0.50 3.03
C THR A 54 -21.16 -0.46 1.96
N THR A 55 -22.47 -0.46 1.74
CA THR A 55 -23.15 -1.27 0.72
C THR A 55 -23.50 -0.48 -0.54
N GLN A 56 -23.39 0.85 -0.47
CA GLN A 56 -23.63 1.72 -1.62
C GLN A 56 -22.58 1.45 -2.69
N GLN A 57 -23.01 1.28 -3.92
CA GLN A 57 -22.08 1.07 -5.02
C GLN A 57 -21.51 2.42 -5.47
N PRO A 58 -20.18 2.54 -5.64
CA PRO A 58 -19.58 3.74 -6.21
C PRO A 58 -20.06 3.90 -7.65
N THR A 59 -20.17 5.15 -8.11
CA THR A 59 -20.52 5.45 -9.50
C THR A 59 -19.40 4.99 -10.45
N SER A 60 -19.72 4.76 -11.73
CA SER A 60 -18.73 4.29 -12.71
C SER A 60 -17.52 5.21 -12.85
N GLU A 61 -17.72 6.52 -12.70
CA GLU A 61 -16.66 7.53 -12.73
C GLU A 61 -15.76 7.47 -11.49
N GLU A 62 -16.33 7.14 -10.32
CA GLU A 62 -15.54 6.97 -9.09
C GLU A 62 -14.83 5.63 -9.00
N ARG A 63 -15.28 4.62 -9.77
CA ARG A 63 -14.62 3.32 -9.83
C ARG A 63 -13.27 3.37 -10.52
N VAL A 64 -12.92 4.45 -11.20
CA VAL A 64 -11.66 4.59 -11.91
C VAL A 64 -11.07 5.95 -11.60
N ILE A 65 -9.87 5.97 -11.05
CA ILE A 65 -9.14 7.21 -10.77
C ILE A 65 -7.81 7.17 -11.51
N GLN A 66 -7.38 8.32 -11.99
CA GLN A 66 -6.01 8.53 -12.43
C GLN A 66 -5.29 9.29 -11.32
N LEU A 67 -4.13 8.79 -10.92
CA LEU A 67 -3.28 9.46 -9.95
C LEU A 67 -1.87 9.63 -10.50
N ASP A 68 -1.26 10.74 -10.13
CA ASP A 68 0.15 10.98 -10.33
C ASP A 68 0.98 10.35 -9.21
N ALA A 69 2.29 10.18 -9.45
CA ALA A 69 3.19 9.66 -8.45
C ALA A 69 3.22 10.62 -7.24
N TYR A 70 3.30 10.04 -6.04
CA TYR A 70 3.28 10.74 -4.76
C TYR A 70 1.95 11.42 -4.37
N GLU A 71 0.90 11.30 -5.17
CA GLU A 71 -0.45 11.72 -4.77
C GLU A 71 -1.05 10.77 -3.73
N THR A 72 -2.08 11.21 -3.00
CA THR A 72 -2.76 10.37 -2.02
C THR A 72 -3.99 9.72 -2.63
N PHE A 73 -4.20 8.43 -2.38
CA PHE A 73 -5.41 7.73 -2.82
C PHE A 73 -6.67 8.38 -2.21
N PRO A 74 -7.59 8.93 -3.02
CA PRO A 74 -8.79 9.59 -2.55
C PRO A 74 -9.82 8.58 -2.01
N PRO A 75 -10.70 8.98 -1.09
CA PRO A 75 -11.89 8.21 -0.75
C PRO A 75 -12.91 8.24 -1.90
N ILE A 76 -13.90 7.35 -1.84
CA ILE A 76 -15.07 7.45 -2.71
C ILE A 76 -15.84 8.72 -2.36
N ARG A 77 -15.99 9.65 -3.31
CA ARG A 77 -16.55 10.99 -3.05
C ARG A 77 -18.03 10.92 -2.62
N SER A 78 -18.81 10.02 -3.22
CA SER A 78 -20.24 9.86 -2.97
C SER A 78 -20.55 9.38 -1.56
N THR A 79 -19.66 8.60 -0.93
CA THR A 79 -19.91 8.01 0.40
C THR A 79 -18.89 8.44 1.44
N ASN A 80 -17.91 9.26 1.04
CA ASN A 80 -16.73 9.64 1.83
C ASN A 80 -16.07 8.44 2.55
N SER A 81 -16.10 7.28 1.91
CA SER A 81 -15.69 6.01 2.49
C SER A 81 -14.33 5.58 1.95
N GLY A 82 -13.54 4.95 2.81
CA GLY A 82 -12.27 4.36 2.41
C GLY A 82 -12.49 3.21 1.43
N ALA A 83 -11.67 3.18 0.40
CA ALA A 83 -11.66 2.19 -0.66
C ALA A 83 -10.27 1.59 -0.88
N TYR A 84 -10.27 0.37 -1.40
CA TYR A 84 -9.15 -0.29 -2.03
C TYR A 84 -9.13 0.05 -3.52
N TRP A 85 -7.95 0.49 -3.97
CA TRP A 85 -7.65 0.89 -5.33
C TRP A 85 -6.63 -0.07 -5.90
N LYS A 86 -6.98 -0.77 -6.98
CA LYS A 86 -6.12 -1.71 -7.68
C LYS A 86 -5.50 -1.04 -8.89
N LEU A 87 -4.18 -1.07 -9.03
CA LEU A 87 -3.50 -0.54 -10.20
C LEU A 87 -3.92 -1.35 -11.43
N SER A 88 -4.57 -0.70 -12.38
CA SER A 88 -5.01 -1.31 -13.63
C SER A 88 -3.96 -1.16 -14.73
N ARG A 89 -3.33 0.02 -14.81
CA ARG A 89 -2.25 0.30 -15.77
C ARG A 89 -1.36 1.45 -15.28
N VAL A 90 -0.08 1.35 -15.55
CA VAL A 90 0.90 2.43 -15.36
C VAL A 90 0.82 3.40 -16.56
N LEU A 91 1.10 4.69 -16.33
CA LEU A 91 1.09 5.76 -17.35
C LEU A 91 2.46 6.45 -17.48
#